data_AF-A0A7S4SUH5-F1
#
_entry.id   AF-A0A7S4SUH5-F1
#
_cell.length_a   1.000
_cell.length_b   1.000
_cell.length_c   1.000
_cell.angle_alpha   90.00
_cell.angle_beta   90.00
_cell.angle_gamma   90.00
#
_symmetry.space_group_name_H-M   'P 1'
#
loop_
_entity.id
_entity.type
_entity.pdbx_description
1 polymer ?
#
loop_
_entity_poly.entity_id
_entity_poly.type
_entity_poly.pdbx_seq_one_letter_code
_entity_poly.pdbx_strand_id
1 'polypeptide(L)'
;VALVGKAILPANAAMENTQSIFKAGASISDEVAEQRLQEGRKSAQYLLDHYDEICEGGGDNVRRYLGTVGTTSGLYGISKVMKTLSTRADDIVEYTETAQEVEKTIQQADGSAYMAIFVTTSTSYTPPAKYFGDAKVEIKRLVTALDQLAALIDLKY
;
A
#
# COMPACT_ATOMS: atom_id res chain seq x y z
N VAL A 1 32.24 -22.27 -11.06
CA VAL A 1 32.56 -20.87 -10.68
C VAL A 1 31.88 -19.98 -11.70
N ALA A 2 31.01 -19.03 -11.41
CA ALA A 2 30.14 -18.74 -10.28
C ALA A 2 29.14 -17.70 -10.83
N LEU A 3 27.85 -17.87 -10.51
CA LEU A 3 26.80 -16.85 -10.47
C LEU A 3 26.51 -16.07 -11.77
N VAL A 4 25.61 -16.65 -12.56
CA VAL A 4 24.61 -15.91 -13.36
C VAL A 4 24.04 -14.80 -12.49
N GLY A 5 24.28 -13.55 -12.88
CA GLY A 5 23.70 -12.38 -12.25
C GLY A 5 22.18 -12.52 -12.24
N LYS A 6 21.64 -12.81 -11.06
CA LYS A 6 20.21 -12.73 -10.77
C LYS A 6 19.85 -11.27 -11.04
N ALA A 7 19.16 -11.02 -12.16
CA ALA A 7 18.62 -9.71 -12.45
C ALA A 7 17.83 -9.28 -11.21
N ILE A 8 18.32 -8.24 -10.53
CA ILE A 8 17.53 -7.49 -9.57
C ILE A 8 16.32 -7.04 -10.39
N LEU A 9 15.14 -7.61 -10.11
CA LEU A 9 13.92 -7.19 -10.76
C LEU A 9 13.83 -5.67 -10.54
N PRO A 10 13.87 -4.84 -11.60
CA PRO A 10 13.76 -3.41 -11.40
C PRO A 10 12.41 -3.13 -10.75
N ALA A 11 12.42 -2.18 -9.82
CA ALA A 11 11.24 -1.59 -9.19
C ALA A 11 10.06 -1.50 -10.19
N ASN A 12 8.85 -1.86 -9.74
CA ASN A 12 7.54 -1.78 -10.42
C ASN A 12 6.85 -3.12 -10.78
N ALA A 13 7.26 -4.27 -10.25
CA ALA A 13 6.72 -5.58 -10.61
C ALA A 13 5.28 -5.92 -10.16
N ALA A 14 4.47 -4.93 -9.72
CA ALA A 14 3.04 -5.15 -9.46
C ALA A 14 2.11 -4.57 -10.54
N MET A 15 2.62 -3.82 -11.54
CA MET A 15 1.73 -3.14 -12.48
C MET A 15 2.19 -3.35 -13.93
N GLU A 16 1.42 -4.14 -14.67
CA GLU A 16 1.40 -3.99 -16.13
C GLU A 16 1.13 -2.52 -16.47
N ASN A 17 1.74 -2.07 -17.56
CA ASN A 17 1.72 -0.70 -18.11
C ASN A 17 0.32 -0.22 -18.57
N THR A 18 -0.74 -0.83 -18.04
CA THR A 18 -2.15 -0.67 -18.41
C THR A 18 -2.99 -0.04 -17.29
N GLN A 19 -2.45 0.16 -16.08
CA GLN A 19 -3.19 0.89 -15.05
C GLN A 19 -3.40 2.36 -15.45
N SER A 20 -4.67 2.79 -15.48
CA SER A 20 -4.98 4.20 -15.70
C SER A 20 -4.41 5.01 -14.53
N ILE A 21 -3.37 5.81 -14.78
CA ILE A 21 -2.80 6.70 -13.78
C ILE A 21 -3.94 7.57 -13.24
N PHE A 22 -4.17 7.49 -11.94
CA PHE A 22 -5.20 8.28 -11.29
C PHE A 22 -4.96 9.77 -11.52
N LYS A 23 -5.86 10.43 -12.26
CA LYS A 23 -5.80 11.87 -12.45
C LYS A 23 -6.59 12.56 -11.33
N ALA A 24 -5.87 13.31 -10.49
CA ALA A 24 -6.49 14.16 -9.48
C ALA A 24 -7.56 15.05 -10.16
N GLY A 25 -8.78 15.06 -9.61
CA GLY A 25 -9.93 15.83 -10.15
C GLY A 25 -10.93 15.07 -11.02
N ALA A 26 -10.61 13.88 -11.56
CA ALA A 26 -11.59 13.12 -12.37
C ALA A 26 -12.61 12.38 -11.49
N SER A 27 -13.90 12.48 -11.74
CA SER A 27 -14.88 11.55 -11.16
C SER A 27 -14.57 10.14 -11.65
N ILE A 28 -14.47 9.18 -10.74
CA ILE A 28 -14.30 7.76 -11.07
C ILE A 28 -15.66 7.07 -10.92
N SER A 29 -16.00 6.16 -11.83
CA SER A 29 -17.18 5.32 -11.68
C SER A 29 -16.94 4.23 -10.63
N ASP A 30 -18.01 3.58 -10.19
CA ASP A 30 -17.93 2.49 -9.20
C ASP A 30 -17.09 1.33 -9.74
N GLU A 31 -17.23 0.97 -11.02
CA GLU A 31 -16.46 -0.13 -11.63
C GLU A 31 -14.96 0.18 -11.66
N VAL A 32 -14.60 1.44 -11.95
CA VAL A 32 -13.20 1.89 -11.90
C VAL A 32 -12.71 1.88 -10.46
N ALA A 33 -13.53 2.34 -9.51
CA ALA A 33 -13.17 2.35 -8.10
C ALA A 33 -12.93 0.94 -7.55
N GLU A 34 -13.77 -0.04 -7.91
CA GLU A 34 -13.59 -1.45 -7.55
C GLU A 34 -12.28 -2.02 -8.07
N GLN A 35 -12.00 -1.82 -9.36
CA GLN A 35 -10.73 -2.26 -9.96
C GLN A 35 -9.53 -1.65 -9.23
N ARG A 36 -9.60 -0.36 -8.89
CA ARG A 36 -8.54 0.33 -8.15
C ARG A 36 -8.39 -0.19 -6.73
N LEU A 37 -9.48 -0.54 -6.05
CA LEU A 37 -9.42 -1.16 -4.72
C LEU A 37 -8.76 -2.55 -4.78
N GLN A 38 -9.09 -3.36 -5.79
CA GLN A 38 -8.44 -4.64 -6.06
C GLN A 38 -6.94 -4.49 -6.37
N GLU A 39 -6.56 -3.50 -7.19
CA GLU A 39 -5.16 -3.17 -7.47
C GLU A 39 -4.41 -2.72 -6.20
N GLY A 40 -5.04 -1.90 -5.37
CA GLY A 40 -4.50 -1.48 -4.08
C GLY A 40 -4.27 -2.67 -3.14
N ARG A 41 -5.25 -3.57 -3.05
CA ARG A 41 -5.14 -4.81 -2.27
C ARG A 41 -4.03 -5.73 -2.77
N LYS A 42 -3.92 -5.92 -4.09
CA LYS A 42 -2.83 -6.69 -4.72
C LYS A 42 -1.46 -6.08 -4.45
N SER A 43 -1.36 -4.75 -4.53
CA SER A 43 -0.12 -4.02 -4.22
C SER A 43 0.29 -4.20 -2.77
N ALA A 44 -0.67 -4.11 -1.82
CA ALA A 44 -0.43 -4.35 -0.41
C ALA A 44 -0.03 -5.80 -0.11
N GLN A 45 -0.68 -6.78 -0.77
CA GLN A 45 -0.31 -8.20 -0.64
C GLN A 45 1.11 -8.46 -1.13
N TYR A 46 1.42 -7.96 -2.33
CA TYR A 46 2.73 -8.13 -2.93
C TYR A 46 3.81 -7.52 -2.03
N LEU A 47 3.57 -6.32 -1.51
CA LEU A 47 4.47 -5.69 -0.54
C LEU A 47 4.67 -6.56 0.70
N LEU A 48 3.62 -7.18 1.23
CA LEU A 48 3.71 -8.04 2.41
C LEU A 48 4.49 -9.34 2.12
N ASP A 49 4.20 -9.99 1.00
CA ASP A 49 4.80 -11.27 0.60
C ASP A 49 6.28 -11.14 0.25
N HIS A 50 6.66 -9.99 -0.33
CA HIS A 50 8.03 -9.68 -0.76
C HIS A 50 8.73 -8.66 0.15
N TYR A 51 8.20 -8.44 1.36
CA TYR A 51 8.60 -7.32 2.20
C TYR A 51 10.10 -7.28 2.51
N ASP A 52 10.67 -8.44 2.82
CA ASP A 52 12.07 -8.55 3.23
C ASP A 52 13.01 -8.19 2.05
N GLU A 53 12.68 -8.59 0.82
CA GLU A 53 13.42 -8.20 -0.39
C GLU A 53 13.24 -6.70 -0.70
N ILE A 54 12.02 -6.17 -0.57
CA ILE A 54 11.73 -4.77 -0.88
C ILE A 54 12.45 -3.82 0.08
N CYS A 55 12.53 -4.18 1.37
CA CYS A 55 13.17 -3.34 2.39
C CYS A 55 14.69 -3.26 2.25
N GLU A 56 15.35 -4.21 1.59
CA GLU A 56 16.79 -4.14 1.27
C GLU A 56 17.10 -2.91 0.38
N GLY A 57 16.16 -2.50 -0.46
CA GLY A 57 16.26 -1.28 -1.26
C GLY A 57 15.90 0.01 -0.52
N GLY A 58 15.64 -0.07 0.79
CA GLY A 58 15.42 1.08 1.68
C GLY A 58 13.95 1.49 1.86
N GLY A 59 13.72 2.43 2.78
CA GLY A 59 12.39 2.90 3.17
C GLY A 59 11.57 3.45 2.02
N ASP A 60 12.18 4.18 1.09
CA ASP A 60 11.45 4.74 -0.07
C ASP A 60 10.86 3.66 -0.98
N ASN A 61 11.44 2.46 -1.05
CA ASN A 61 10.85 1.37 -1.81
C ASN A 61 9.55 0.89 -1.19
N VAL A 62 9.51 0.73 0.13
CA VAL A 62 8.27 0.41 0.87
C VAL A 62 7.21 1.50 0.62
N ARG A 63 7.60 2.77 0.72
CA ARG A 63 6.70 3.93 0.53
C ARG A 63 6.15 4.03 -0.89
N ARG A 64 6.89 3.60 -1.90
CA ARG A 64 6.39 3.50 -3.29
C ARG A 64 5.24 2.51 -3.40
N TYR A 65 5.35 1.33 -2.78
CA TYR A 65 4.24 0.36 -2.77
C TYR A 65 3.05 0.84 -1.94
N LEU A 66 3.28 1.59 -0.85
CA LEU A 66 2.21 2.23 -0.07
C LEU A 66 1.49 3.36 -0.83
N GLY A 67 2.00 3.78 -1.98
CA GLY A 67 1.41 4.86 -2.78
C GLY A 67 1.58 6.26 -2.17
N THR A 68 2.47 6.40 -1.18
CA THR A 68 2.81 7.69 -0.55
C THR A 68 3.98 8.39 -1.26
N VAL A 69 4.76 7.63 -2.03
CA VAL A 69 5.82 8.15 -2.91
C VAL A 69 5.58 7.68 -4.34
N GLY A 70 5.51 8.62 -5.28
CA GLY A 70 5.17 8.32 -6.67
C GLY A 70 3.67 8.11 -6.88
N THR A 71 3.31 7.64 -8.08
CA THR A 71 1.91 7.53 -8.53
C THR A 71 1.57 6.15 -9.10
N THR A 72 2.50 5.20 -9.00
CA THR A 72 2.47 3.90 -9.65
C THR A 72 2.12 2.77 -8.69
N SER A 73 1.43 3.06 -7.59
CA SER A 73 0.87 2.02 -6.72
C SER A 73 -0.64 2.02 -6.85
N GLY A 74 -1.26 0.85 -6.75
CA GLY A 74 -2.72 0.73 -6.65
C GLY A 74 -3.28 1.47 -5.42
N LEU A 75 -2.47 1.71 -4.40
CA LEU A 75 -2.86 2.50 -3.21
C LEU A 75 -2.79 4.02 -3.44
N TYR A 76 -2.21 4.48 -4.56
CA TYR A 76 -2.18 5.90 -4.88
C TYR A 76 -3.59 6.45 -5.11
N GLY A 77 -4.02 7.39 -4.25
CA GLY A 77 -5.35 7.98 -4.29
C GLY A 77 -6.46 7.12 -3.69
N ILE A 78 -6.13 6.08 -2.91
CA ILE A 78 -7.09 5.12 -2.35
C ILE A 78 -8.22 5.77 -1.53
N SER A 79 -7.95 6.87 -0.83
CA SER A 79 -8.98 7.63 -0.09
C SER A 79 -10.17 8.02 -0.97
N LYS A 80 -9.90 8.45 -2.21
CA LYS A 80 -10.97 8.81 -3.15
C LYS A 80 -11.70 7.58 -3.70
N VAL A 81 -10.99 6.47 -3.89
CA VAL A 81 -11.60 5.18 -4.26
C VAL A 81 -12.59 4.73 -3.19
N MET A 82 -12.15 4.72 -1.92
CA MET A 82 -13.01 4.36 -0.79
C MET A 82 -14.20 5.31 -0.66
N LYS A 83 -14.01 6.61 -0.87
CA LYS A 83 -15.11 7.58 -0.87
C LYS A 83 -16.13 7.34 -1.99
N THR A 84 -15.69 6.92 -3.18
CA THR A 84 -16.63 6.58 -4.26
C THR A 84 -17.44 5.33 -3.88
N LEU A 85 -16.78 4.29 -3.37
CA LEU A 85 -17.43 3.02 -3.04
C LEU A 85 -18.31 3.07 -1.79
N SER A 86 -18.24 4.15 -0.99
CA SER A 86 -19.04 4.26 0.24
C SER A 86 -20.54 4.25 -0.02
N THR A 87 -20.98 4.62 -1.21
CA THR A 87 -22.40 4.57 -1.61
C THR A 87 -22.95 3.15 -1.73
N ARG A 88 -22.06 2.14 -1.83
CA ARG A 88 -22.42 0.72 -1.92
C ARG A 88 -22.49 0.02 -0.57
N ALA A 89 -22.05 0.68 0.51
CA ALA A 89 -22.03 0.09 1.84
C ALA A 89 -23.43 0.08 2.46
N ASP A 90 -23.89 -1.10 2.87
CA ASP A 90 -25.14 -1.25 3.63
C ASP A 90 -24.99 -0.66 5.06
N ASP A 91 -23.80 -0.82 5.65
CA ASP A 91 -23.40 -0.16 6.90
C ASP A 91 -22.34 0.90 6.63
N ILE A 92 -22.79 2.14 6.43
CA ILE A 92 -21.90 3.27 6.16
C ILE A 92 -21.01 3.63 7.35
N VAL A 93 -21.42 3.31 8.59
CA VAL A 93 -20.63 3.62 9.79
C VAL A 93 -19.44 2.68 9.84
N GLU A 94 -19.70 1.37 9.77
CA GLU A 94 -18.65 0.34 9.75
C GLU A 94 -17.70 0.53 8.55
N TYR A 95 -18.24 0.89 7.38
CA TYR A 95 -17.43 1.19 6.21
C TYR A 95 -16.51 2.39 6.43
N THR A 96 -17.03 3.47 7.02
CA THR A 96 -16.24 4.68 7.27
C THR A 96 -15.14 4.42 8.31
N GLU A 97 -15.43 3.67 9.36
CA GLU A 97 -14.43 3.27 10.37
C GLU A 97 -13.34 2.38 9.76
N THR A 98 -13.73 1.42 8.93
CA THR A 98 -12.78 0.54 8.23
C THR A 98 -11.92 1.31 7.23
N ALA A 99 -12.50 2.27 6.50
CA ALA A 99 -11.77 3.15 5.59
C ALA A 99 -10.75 4.02 6.32
N GLN A 100 -11.10 4.53 7.50
CA GLN A 100 -10.17 5.27 8.36
C GLN A 100 -9.02 4.38 8.85
N GLU A 101 -9.27 3.11 9.15
CA GLU A 101 -8.22 2.16 9.52
C GLU A 101 -7.27 1.86 8.35
N VAL A 102 -7.79 1.76 7.11
CA VAL A 102 -6.96 1.66 5.90
C VAL A 102 -6.02 2.87 5.79
N GLU A 103 -6.54 4.10 5.93
CA GLU A 103 -5.70 5.30 5.85
C GLU A 103 -4.67 5.37 6.97
N LYS A 104 -5.08 5.04 8.20
CA LYS A 104 -4.22 5.04 9.37
C LYS A 104 -3.07 4.03 9.23
N THR A 105 -3.36 2.81 8.81
CA THR A 105 -2.34 1.77 8.63
C THR A 105 -1.34 2.14 7.53
N ILE A 106 -1.78 2.77 6.43
CA ILE A 106 -0.88 3.36 5.40
C ILE A 106 0.02 4.42 6.02
N GLN A 107 -0.53 5.36 6.80
CA GLN A 107 0.25 6.44 7.42
C GLN A 107 1.28 5.91 8.43
N GLN A 108 0.90 4.92 9.23
CA GLN A 108 1.80 4.32 10.23
C GLN A 108 2.92 3.50 9.57
N ALA A 109 2.59 2.75 8.52
CA ALA A 109 3.58 2.04 7.71
C ALA A 109 4.54 3.01 7.01
N ASP A 110 4.02 4.08 6.40
CA ASP A 110 4.82 5.12 5.74
C ASP A 110 5.75 5.83 6.72
N GLY A 111 5.24 6.26 7.87
CA GLY A 111 6.05 6.92 8.90
C GLY A 111 7.17 6.02 9.40
N SER A 112 6.90 4.74 9.61
CA SER A 112 7.91 3.77 10.04
C SER A 112 8.96 3.55 8.94
N ALA A 113 8.54 3.33 7.70
CA ALA A 113 9.45 3.18 6.56
C ALA A 113 10.30 4.45 6.34
N TYR A 114 9.71 5.63 6.50
CA TYR A 114 10.42 6.91 6.46
C TYR A 114 11.48 6.99 7.56
N MET A 115 11.15 6.66 8.80
CA MET A 115 12.12 6.68 9.90
C MET A 115 13.30 5.73 9.65
N ALA A 116 13.08 4.58 9.04
CA ALA A 116 14.14 3.64 8.67
C ALA A 116 15.20 4.26 7.73
N ILE A 117 14.84 5.28 6.95
CA ILE A 117 15.78 6.02 6.07
C ILE A 117 16.74 6.87 6.91
N PHE A 118 16.24 7.58 7.92
CA PHE A 118 17.00 8.61 8.64
C PHE A 118 17.78 8.08 9.84
N VAL A 119 17.32 7.00 10.48
CA VAL A 119 17.98 6.53 11.71
C VAL A 119 19.41 6.06 11.50
N THR A 120 19.80 5.72 10.26
CA THR A 120 21.19 5.44 9.86
C THR A 120 22.13 6.63 10.02
N THR A 121 21.60 7.85 10.01
CA THR A 121 22.36 9.12 10.10
C THR A 121 22.10 9.89 11.39
N SER A 122 21.19 9.39 12.24
CA SER A 122 20.77 10.06 13.47
C SER A 122 21.52 9.50 14.70
N THR A 123 21.56 10.28 15.79
CA THR A 123 22.06 9.82 17.11
C THR A 123 21.10 8.87 17.84
N SER A 124 19.99 8.48 17.20
CA SER A 124 19.04 7.50 17.74
C SER A 124 19.70 6.12 17.82
N TYR A 125 19.62 5.49 18.99
CA TYR A 125 20.06 4.10 19.21
C TYR A 125 19.12 3.06 18.59
N THR A 126 18.03 3.48 17.93
CA THR A 126 17.05 2.54 17.37
C THR A 126 17.49 2.09 15.97
N PRO A 127 17.72 0.78 15.74
CA PRO A 127 18.17 0.30 14.43
C PRO A 127 17.06 0.41 13.37
N PRO A 128 17.40 0.63 12.09
CA PRO A 128 16.43 0.64 10.98
C PRO A 128 15.53 -0.59 10.94
N ALA A 129 16.08 -1.77 11.26
CA ALA A 129 15.35 -3.03 11.29
C ALA A 129 14.11 -3.01 12.20
N LYS A 130 14.13 -2.24 13.30
CA LYS A 130 12.95 -2.09 14.15
C LYS A 130 11.82 -1.38 13.40
N TYR A 131 12.12 -0.26 12.76
CA TYR A 131 11.13 0.50 11.99
C TYR A 131 10.61 -0.28 10.79
N PHE A 132 11.45 -1.08 10.13
CA PHE A 132 10.98 -2.01 9.11
C PHE A 132 10.08 -3.10 9.69
N GLY A 133 10.36 -3.60 10.89
CA GLY A 133 9.46 -4.52 11.61
C GLY A 133 8.10 -3.90 11.90
N ASP A 134 8.09 -2.67 12.42
CA ASP A 134 6.86 -1.92 12.72
C ASP A 134 6.04 -1.67 11.45
N ALA A 135 6.68 -1.22 10.36
CA ALA A 135 6.04 -1.06 9.06
C ALA A 135 5.40 -2.36 8.53
N LYS A 136 6.08 -3.51 8.69
CA LYS A 136 5.54 -4.82 8.26
C LYS A 136 4.26 -5.20 8.99
N VAL A 137 4.19 -4.91 10.30
CA VAL A 137 3.00 -5.14 11.12
C VAL A 137 1.83 -4.30 10.60
N GLU A 138 2.06 -3.03 10.31
CA GLU A 138 1.00 -2.14 9.80
C GLU A 138 0.58 -2.52 8.37
N ILE A 139 1.49 -2.99 7.51
CA ILE A 139 1.13 -3.51 6.18
C ILE A 139 0.26 -4.77 6.29
N LYS A 140 0.53 -5.64 7.26
CA LYS A 140 -0.34 -6.79 7.53
C LYS A 140 -1.74 -6.35 7.96
N ARG A 141 -1.84 -5.31 8.80
CA ARG A 141 -3.14 -4.75 9.19
C ARG A 141 -3.86 -4.08 8.02
N LEU A 142 -3.13 -3.36 7.17
CA LEU A 142 -3.65 -2.76 5.94
C LEU A 142 -4.29 -3.81 5.03
N VAL A 143 -3.60 -4.93 4.81
CA VAL A 143 -4.12 -6.07 4.05
C VAL A 143 -5.46 -6.54 4.62
N THR A 144 -5.54 -6.77 5.93
CA THR A 144 -6.78 -7.19 6.60
C THR A 144 -7.88 -6.14 6.49
N ALA A 145 -7.56 -4.86 6.68
CA ALA A 145 -8.52 -3.77 6.60
C ALA A 145 -9.09 -3.61 5.19
N LEU A 146 -8.28 -3.81 4.14
CA LEU A 146 -8.75 -3.83 2.75
C LEU A 146 -9.65 -5.04 2.46
N ASP A 147 -9.38 -6.20 3.06
CA ASP A 147 -10.26 -7.38 2.95
C ASP A 147 -11.63 -7.13 3.61
N GLN A 148 -11.62 -6.51 4.80
CA GLN A 148 -12.85 -6.11 5.50
C GLN A 148 -13.64 -5.07 4.71
N LEU A 149 -12.96 -4.05 4.19
CA LEU A 149 -13.59 -2.99 3.41
C LEU A 149 -14.27 -3.53 2.15
N ALA A 150 -13.63 -4.48 1.46
CA ALA A 150 -14.22 -5.15 0.30
C ALA A 150 -15.44 -6.00 0.66
N ALA A 151 -15.43 -6.68 1.80
CA ALA A 151 -16.58 -7.45 2.27
C ALA A 151 -17.81 -6.56 2.53
N LEU A 152 -17.62 -5.35 3.05
CA LEU A 152 -18.70 -4.39 3.33
C LEU A 152 -19.40 -3.85 2.07
N ILE A 153 -18.83 -4.07 0.89
CA ILE A 153 -19.38 -3.67 -0.41
C ILE A 153 -19.59 -4.86 -1.36
N ASP A 154 -19.55 -6.10 -0.85
CA ASP A 154 -19.63 -7.36 -1.61
C ASP A 154 -18.65 -7.42 -2.81
N LEU A 155 -17.44 -6.87 -2.63
CA LEU A 155 -16.38 -6.94 -3.63
C LEU A 155 -15.53 -8.20 -3.42
N LYS A 156 -15.31 -8.95 -4.51
CA LYS A 156 -14.49 -10.17 -4.52
C LYS A 156 -13.14 -9.90 -5.19
N TYR A 157 -12.09 -10.57 -4.70
CA TYR A 157 -10.72 -10.49 -5.23
C TYR A 157 -10.38 -11.63 -6.18
#